data_AF-A0A6J4IAF5-F1
#
_entry.id   AF-A0A6J4IAF5-F1
#
_cell.length_a   1.000
_cell.length_b   1.000
_cell.length_c   1.000
_cell.angle_alpha   90.00
_cell.angle_beta   90.00
_cell.angle_gamma   90.00
#
_symmetry.space_group_name_H-M   'P 1'
#
loop_
_entity.id
_entity.type
_entity.pdbx_description
1 polymer ?
#
loop_
_entity_poly.entity_id
_entity_poly.type
_entity_poly.pdbx_seq_one_letter_code
_entity_poly.pdbx_strand_id
1 'polypeptide(L)'
;MLRSKRHTPLSRLGRTVLLAAVLLLHAAALAQRPKLSKLPKLPKLPKVKMPHIGFLQQPDSALRRQYIREFGHWKTGRLVLSTRNLQFELRSRTRRDAFIQFRPSSSTTLGVAGYSRRLGLELGFKLPTSGERQKRFGNSRIVDWSTTFYGDQFGADAFFQRYRGYYVRNGYAVDSLWRRGNPYPRYSNLAAFHLGGNIYHVFNHNRFSYRAAFTQMERQVKSAGSFLLMTSVAIMNFSNEGQAFIPSRRLPGYNNNNLGYARFYNLALAPGYGHTFVRDRLYVSLSLFMGFGLQHQRYRMNDRIENVGQVFRKYNMRLATGYFGEVFYGGAGLLLDNSSSRVQDLVLAVSTPSLRLFAGVRF
;
A
#
# COMPACT_ATOMS: atom_id res chain seq x y z
N MET A 1 14.03 -46.08 26.17
CA MET A 1 13.15 -45.03 26.71
C MET A 1 13.20 -43.81 25.79
N LEU A 2 12.20 -43.63 24.94
CA LEU A 2 12.08 -42.57 23.93
C LEU A 2 11.46 -41.31 24.56
N ARG A 3 12.12 -40.14 24.45
CA ARG A 3 11.48 -38.83 24.62
C ARG A 3 11.58 -38.04 23.32
N SER A 4 10.48 -38.08 22.58
CA SER A 4 10.20 -37.31 21.36
C SER A 4 10.18 -35.81 21.66
N LYS A 5 11.14 -35.05 21.11
CA LYS A 5 11.06 -33.59 20.99
C LYS A 5 10.12 -33.25 19.82
N ARG A 6 8.88 -32.90 20.12
CA ARG A 6 7.94 -32.33 19.14
C ARG A 6 8.42 -30.91 18.75
N HIS A 7 8.93 -30.77 17.54
CA HIS A 7 9.09 -29.47 16.90
C HIS A 7 7.71 -28.91 16.53
N THR A 8 7.35 -27.75 17.06
CA THR A 8 6.12 -27.02 16.73
C THR A 8 6.18 -26.37 15.33
N PRO A 9 5.05 -26.16 14.64
CA PRO A 9 5.01 -25.78 13.22
C PRO A 9 5.13 -24.26 12.95
N LEU A 10 5.28 -23.42 13.98
CA LEU A 10 5.20 -21.96 13.86
C LEU A 10 6.35 -21.31 13.06
N SER A 11 7.52 -21.94 12.97
CA SER A 11 8.66 -21.45 12.18
C SER A 11 8.50 -21.69 10.67
N ARG A 12 7.63 -22.63 10.27
CA ARG A 12 7.34 -22.91 8.86
C ARG A 12 6.40 -21.86 8.26
N LEU A 13 5.40 -21.38 9.01
CA LEU A 13 4.41 -20.42 8.49
C LEU A 13 5.02 -19.08 8.08
N GLY A 14 5.93 -18.52 8.89
CA GLY A 14 6.62 -17.26 8.56
C GLY A 14 7.51 -17.38 7.31
N ARG A 15 8.17 -18.54 7.14
CA ARG A 15 8.95 -18.87 5.94
C ARG A 15 8.05 -19.03 4.72
N THR A 16 6.90 -19.70 4.86
CA THR A 16 5.94 -19.89 3.76
C THR A 16 5.31 -18.56 3.32
N VAL A 17 5.01 -17.64 4.23
CA VAL A 17 4.46 -16.31 3.89
C VAL A 17 5.48 -15.43 3.19
N LEU A 18 6.73 -15.41 3.67
CA LEU A 18 7.82 -14.68 3.00
C LEU A 18 8.11 -15.27 1.61
N LEU A 19 8.13 -16.61 1.50
CA LEU A 19 8.31 -17.30 0.23
C LEU A 19 7.13 -17.06 -0.71
N ALA A 20 5.89 -17.06 -0.22
CA ALA A 20 4.69 -16.79 -1.01
C ALA A 20 4.64 -15.34 -1.50
N ALA A 21 5.05 -14.36 -0.69
CA ALA A 21 5.16 -12.96 -1.11
C ALA A 21 6.26 -12.78 -2.17
N VAL A 22 7.43 -13.41 -1.98
CA VAL A 22 8.51 -13.44 -2.98
C VAL A 22 8.06 -14.14 -4.26
N LEU A 23 7.34 -15.26 -4.17
CA LEU A 23 6.80 -16.02 -5.30
C LEU A 23 5.69 -15.26 -6.03
N LEU A 24 4.84 -14.51 -5.33
CA LEU A 24 3.83 -13.63 -5.93
C LEU A 24 4.49 -12.46 -6.67
N LEU A 25 5.54 -11.86 -6.09
CA LEU A 25 6.35 -10.84 -6.74
C LEU A 25 7.08 -11.39 -7.98
N HIS A 26 7.59 -12.63 -7.91
CA HIS A 26 8.24 -13.30 -9.04
C HIS A 26 7.25 -13.71 -10.14
N ALA A 27 6.09 -14.26 -9.78
CA ALA A 27 5.03 -14.64 -10.72
C ALA A 27 4.45 -13.43 -11.45
N ALA A 28 4.30 -12.30 -10.74
CA ALA A 28 3.88 -11.05 -11.35
C ALA A 28 4.96 -10.41 -12.24
N ALA A 29 6.25 -10.65 -11.96
CA ALA A 29 7.34 -10.28 -12.86
C ALA A 29 7.39 -11.16 -14.12
N LEU A 30 7.03 -12.45 -14.01
CA LEU A 30 6.94 -13.40 -15.14
C LEU A 30 5.72 -13.13 -16.03
N ALA A 31 4.59 -12.70 -15.46
CA ALA A 31 3.35 -12.39 -16.18
C ALA A 31 3.41 -11.13 -17.08
N GLN A 32 4.55 -10.41 -17.11
CA GLN A 32 4.72 -9.17 -17.89
C GLN A 32 5.57 -9.33 -19.17
N ARG A 33 5.92 -10.57 -19.58
CA ARG A 33 6.62 -10.80 -20.86
C ARG A 33 5.63 -10.95 -22.02
N PRO A 34 5.75 -10.19 -23.13
CA PRO A 34 4.87 -10.32 -24.28
C PRO A 34 5.33 -11.50 -25.15
N LYS A 35 4.45 -12.49 -25.31
CA LYS A 35 4.53 -13.68 -26.19
C LYS A 35 5.67 -14.67 -25.90
N LEU A 36 5.28 -15.90 -25.55
CA LEU A 36 6.01 -17.13 -25.88
C LEU A 36 5.02 -18.28 -25.97
N SER A 37 4.60 -18.58 -27.20
CA SER A 37 4.11 -19.88 -27.60
C SER A 37 5.23 -20.91 -27.40
N LYS A 38 4.92 -21.99 -26.67
CA LYS A 38 5.80 -23.10 -26.22
C LYS A 38 6.61 -22.78 -24.95
N LEU A 39 6.04 -23.17 -23.81
CA LEU A 39 6.75 -23.33 -22.54
C LEU A 39 7.65 -24.59 -22.62
N PRO A 40 8.99 -24.49 -22.46
CA PRO A 40 9.79 -25.65 -22.10
C PRO A 40 9.47 -26.06 -20.65
N LYS A 41 9.49 -27.37 -20.36
CA LYS A 41 9.30 -27.89 -19.00
C LYS A 41 10.31 -27.24 -18.05
N LEU A 42 9.79 -26.69 -16.94
CA LEU A 42 10.59 -26.07 -15.87
C LEU A 42 11.72 -27.03 -15.42
N PRO A 43 12.99 -26.58 -15.40
CA PRO A 43 14.05 -27.35 -14.75
C PRO A 43 13.74 -27.44 -13.25
N LYS A 44 13.95 -28.64 -12.67
CA LYS A 44 13.82 -28.85 -11.22
C LYS A 44 14.79 -27.91 -10.51
N LEU A 45 14.24 -27.01 -9.69
CA LEU A 45 15.04 -26.10 -8.86
C LEU A 45 16.02 -26.90 -8.00
N PRO A 46 17.31 -26.52 -7.94
CA PRO A 46 18.24 -27.12 -7.00
C PRO A 46 17.74 -26.89 -5.57
N LYS A 47 17.85 -27.91 -4.71
CA LYS A 47 17.53 -27.81 -3.29
C LYS A 47 18.53 -26.87 -2.61
N VAL A 48 18.24 -25.57 -2.63
CA VAL A 48 18.97 -24.58 -1.84
C VAL A 48 18.63 -24.84 -0.38
N LYS A 49 19.56 -25.40 0.39
CA LYS A 49 19.49 -25.39 1.86
C LYS A 49 19.59 -23.93 2.31
N MET A 50 18.45 -23.30 2.53
CA MET A 50 18.43 -21.97 3.16
C MET A 50 19.03 -22.08 4.56
N PRO A 51 19.98 -21.21 4.95
CA PRO A 51 20.52 -21.18 6.29
C PRO A 51 19.40 -20.97 7.31
N HIS A 52 19.52 -21.58 8.49
CA HIS A 52 18.59 -21.39 9.58
C HIS A 52 18.64 -19.94 10.09
N ILE A 53 17.80 -19.07 9.54
CA ILE A 53 17.57 -17.73 10.07
C ILE A 53 16.82 -17.88 11.41
N GLY A 54 17.56 -17.81 12.51
CA GLY A 54 17.09 -17.96 13.89
C GLY A 54 16.66 -16.64 14.55
N PHE A 55 15.85 -15.82 13.88
CA PHE A 55 15.42 -14.50 14.37
C PHE A 55 13.99 -14.44 14.94
N LEU A 56 13.30 -15.57 15.07
CA LEU A 56 11.96 -15.59 15.69
C LEU A 56 12.10 -15.77 17.19
N GLN A 57 12.18 -14.67 17.95
CA GLN A 57 12.08 -14.72 19.40
C GLN A 57 10.65 -15.16 19.75
N GLN A 58 10.47 -16.15 20.62
CA GLN A 58 9.11 -16.45 21.07
C GLN A 58 8.65 -15.32 22.00
N PRO A 59 7.39 -14.84 21.88
CA PRO A 59 6.91 -13.79 22.76
C PRO A 59 7.00 -14.23 24.22
N ASP A 60 7.43 -13.32 25.10
CA ASP A 60 7.30 -13.55 26.52
C ASP A 60 5.82 -13.45 26.89
N SER A 61 5.19 -14.62 27.01
CA SER A 61 3.76 -14.74 27.25
C SER A 61 3.29 -14.07 28.54
N ALA A 62 4.14 -13.95 29.57
CA ALA A 62 3.76 -13.32 30.84
C ALA A 62 3.70 -11.79 30.69
N LEU A 63 4.75 -11.17 30.16
CA LEU A 63 4.79 -9.73 29.92
C LEU A 63 3.73 -9.31 28.88
N ARG A 64 3.57 -10.09 27.81
CA ARG A 64 2.62 -9.78 26.73
C ARG A 64 1.19 -9.70 27.21
N ARG A 65 0.75 -10.62 28.08
CA ARG A 65 -0.60 -10.63 28.65
C ARG A 65 -0.93 -9.39 29.50
N GLN A 66 0.07 -8.68 30.03
CA GLN A 66 -0.16 -7.44 30.79
C GLN A 66 -0.50 -6.25 29.90
N TYR A 67 -0.08 -6.28 28.62
CA TYR A 67 -0.25 -5.19 27.66
C TYR A 67 -1.28 -5.51 26.58
N ILE A 68 -1.43 -6.79 26.21
CA ILE A 68 -2.19 -7.24 25.05
C ILE A 68 -3.10 -8.39 25.46
N ARG A 69 -4.39 -8.26 25.15
CA ARG A 69 -5.40 -9.31 25.31
C ARG A 69 -5.70 -9.95 23.96
N GLU A 70 -5.43 -11.24 23.84
CA GLU A 70 -5.66 -12.00 22.61
C GLU A 70 -7.07 -12.62 22.61
N PHE A 71 -7.74 -12.57 21.46
CA PHE A 71 -9.06 -13.21 21.26
C PHE A 71 -8.91 -14.45 20.37
N GLY A 72 -7.92 -15.30 20.64
CA GLY A 72 -7.45 -16.35 19.73
C GLY A 72 -8.49 -17.40 19.26
N HIS A 73 -9.64 -17.48 19.93
CA HIS A 73 -10.74 -18.40 19.61
C HIS A 73 -11.92 -17.72 18.89
N TRP A 74 -11.98 -16.39 18.91
CA TRP A 74 -13.15 -15.65 18.43
C TRP A 74 -13.04 -15.41 16.93
N LYS A 75 -14.17 -15.53 16.23
CA LYS A 75 -14.31 -15.11 14.84
C LYS A 75 -14.93 -13.72 14.84
N THR A 76 -14.62 -12.94 13.82
CA THR A 76 -15.24 -11.60 13.69
C THR A 76 -15.78 -11.38 12.30
N GLY A 77 -17.00 -10.88 12.22
CA GLY A 77 -17.59 -10.31 11.01
C GLY A 77 -17.54 -8.78 11.09
N ARG A 78 -17.24 -8.13 9.97
CA ARG A 78 -17.05 -6.67 9.90
C ARG A 78 -17.66 -6.10 8.64
N LEU A 79 -18.38 -4.99 8.77
CA LEU A 79 -18.73 -4.12 7.66
C LEU A 79 -17.68 -3.01 7.55
N VAL A 80 -17.27 -2.69 6.33
CA VAL A 80 -16.21 -1.74 6.04
C VAL A 80 -16.67 -0.79 4.96
N LEU A 81 -16.69 0.51 5.25
CA LEU A 81 -16.78 1.55 4.24
C LEU A 81 -15.37 2.06 3.97
N SER A 82 -14.91 2.06 2.73
CA SER A 82 -13.57 2.51 2.41
C SER A 82 -13.50 3.37 1.15
N THR A 83 -12.50 4.23 1.10
CA THR A 83 -12.11 4.95 -0.11
C THR A 83 -10.60 4.81 -0.26
N ARG A 84 -10.16 4.43 -1.46
CA ARG A 84 -8.76 4.29 -1.80
C ARG A 84 -8.50 4.94 -3.13
N ASN A 85 -7.41 5.70 -3.20
CA ASN A 85 -7.03 6.40 -4.41
C ASN A 85 -5.58 6.07 -4.71
N LEU A 86 -5.26 5.76 -5.97
CA LEU A 86 -3.90 5.84 -6.49
C LEU A 86 -3.80 7.17 -7.22
N GLN A 87 -3.21 8.17 -6.58
CA GLN A 87 -3.06 9.52 -7.14
C GLN A 87 -1.58 9.85 -7.32
N PHE A 88 -1.26 10.71 -8.27
CA PHE A 88 0.11 11.14 -8.49
C PHE A 88 0.17 12.59 -8.94
N GLU A 89 1.30 13.22 -8.65
CA GLU A 89 1.61 14.59 -9.00
C GLU A 89 2.88 14.60 -9.84
N LEU A 90 2.84 15.37 -10.93
CA LEU A 90 4.00 15.69 -11.74
C LEU A 90 4.37 17.15 -11.51
N ARG A 91 5.59 17.41 -11.05
CA ARG A 91 6.06 18.76 -10.69
C ARG A 91 7.38 19.09 -11.37
N SER A 92 7.53 20.33 -11.84
CA SER A 92 8.80 20.85 -12.34
C SER A 92 9.79 21.10 -11.19
N ARG A 93 11.08 20.83 -11.40
CA ARG A 93 12.15 21.15 -10.44
C ARG A 93 12.65 22.58 -10.58
N THR A 94 12.51 23.17 -11.77
CA THR A 94 12.95 24.54 -12.06
C THR A 94 11.88 25.57 -11.70
N ARG A 95 10.59 25.21 -11.84
CA ARG A 95 9.46 26.07 -11.51
C ARG A 95 8.59 25.47 -10.40
N ARG A 96 8.52 26.14 -9.24
CA ARG A 96 7.78 25.62 -8.07
C ARG A 96 6.25 25.60 -8.27
N ASP A 97 5.73 26.50 -9.08
CA ASP A 97 4.31 26.67 -9.42
C ASP A 97 3.83 25.74 -10.55
N ALA A 98 4.75 25.13 -11.30
CA ALA A 98 4.41 24.17 -12.36
C ALA A 98 4.25 22.75 -11.78
N PHE A 99 3.02 22.39 -11.44
CA PHE A 99 2.65 21.04 -11.04
C PHE A 99 1.28 20.63 -11.58
N ILE A 100 1.07 19.32 -11.81
CA ILE A 100 -0.21 18.73 -12.26
C ILE A 100 -0.56 17.59 -11.32
N GLN A 101 -1.75 17.66 -10.71
CA GLN A 101 -2.27 16.66 -9.78
C GLN A 101 -3.30 15.76 -10.46
N PHE A 102 -2.91 14.51 -10.74
CA PHE A 102 -3.78 13.52 -11.33
C PHE A 102 -4.49 12.72 -10.24
N ARG A 103 -5.82 12.68 -10.29
CA ARG A 103 -6.64 11.89 -9.37
C ARG A 103 -7.65 11.02 -10.13
N PRO A 104 -7.91 9.80 -9.67
CA PRO A 104 -9.02 9.02 -10.17
C PRO A 104 -10.34 9.57 -9.63
N SER A 105 -11.43 9.37 -10.35
CA SER A 105 -12.80 9.56 -9.86
C SER A 105 -13.15 8.40 -8.91
N SER A 106 -12.51 8.38 -7.76
CA SER A 106 -12.67 7.32 -6.76
C SER A 106 -14.09 7.26 -6.24
N SER A 107 -14.59 6.05 -6.11
CA SER A 107 -15.88 5.74 -5.50
C SER A 107 -15.67 5.11 -4.13
N THR A 108 -16.61 5.37 -3.23
CA THR A 108 -16.69 4.68 -1.96
C THR A 108 -17.00 3.20 -2.21
N THR A 109 -16.34 2.32 -1.47
CA THR A 109 -16.53 0.87 -1.52
C THR A 109 -17.17 0.43 -0.21
N LEU A 110 -18.23 -0.36 -0.28
CA LEU A 110 -18.80 -1.08 0.86
C LEU A 110 -18.28 -2.51 0.83
N GLY A 111 -17.72 -2.97 1.93
CA GLY A 111 -17.13 -4.29 2.04
C GLY A 111 -17.55 -5.04 3.29
N VAL A 112 -17.38 -6.36 3.20
CA VAL A 112 -17.55 -7.31 4.29
C VAL A 112 -16.18 -7.93 4.54
N ALA A 113 -15.81 -8.08 5.81
CA ALA A 113 -14.57 -8.72 6.20
C ALA A 113 -14.80 -9.77 7.29
N GLY A 114 -14.10 -10.89 7.15
CA GLY A 114 -14.07 -11.98 8.11
C GLY A 114 -12.66 -12.18 8.61
N TYR A 115 -12.47 -12.28 9.92
CA TYR A 115 -11.19 -12.56 10.53
C TYR A 115 -11.26 -13.80 11.42
N SER A 116 -10.27 -14.67 11.30
CA SER A 116 -10.09 -15.87 12.10
C SER A 116 -8.61 -16.05 12.43
N ARG A 117 -8.27 -16.04 13.72
CA ARG A 117 -6.88 -16.01 14.20
C ARG A 117 -6.06 -14.97 13.43
N ARG A 118 -5.01 -15.39 12.72
CA ARG A 118 -4.06 -14.52 12.01
C ARG A 118 -4.45 -14.27 10.55
N LEU A 119 -5.57 -14.82 10.08
CA LEU A 119 -6.04 -14.67 8.70
C LEU A 119 -7.29 -13.80 8.66
N GLY A 120 -7.30 -12.87 7.72
CA GLY A 120 -8.42 -11.99 7.46
C GLY A 120 -8.64 -11.83 5.98
N LEU A 121 -9.90 -11.85 5.56
CA LEU A 121 -10.30 -11.55 4.19
C LEU A 121 -11.31 -10.41 4.21
N GLU A 122 -11.12 -9.41 3.36
CA GLU A 122 -12.05 -8.30 3.14
C GLU A 122 -12.42 -8.28 1.66
N LEU A 123 -13.71 -8.35 1.36
CA LEU A 123 -14.28 -8.21 0.02
C LEU A 123 -15.04 -6.90 -0.05
N GLY A 124 -14.79 -6.09 -1.07
CA GLY A 124 -15.40 -4.77 -1.23
C GLY A 124 -16.04 -4.56 -2.59
N PHE A 125 -17.25 -3.99 -2.59
CA PHE A 125 -18.02 -3.64 -3.78
C PHE A 125 -18.15 -2.12 -3.91
N LYS A 126 -17.91 -1.62 -5.12
CA LYS A 126 -18.02 -0.20 -5.44
C LYS A 126 -19.48 0.25 -5.31
N LEU A 127 -19.73 1.31 -4.55
CA LEU A 127 -21.05 1.93 -4.47
C LEU A 127 -21.34 2.76 -5.74
N PRO A 128 -22.62 2.83 -6.16
CA PRO A 128 -23.04 3.70 -7.26
C PRO A 128 -22.58 5.14 -7.03
N THR A 129 -22.10 5.77 -8.10
CA THR A 129 -21.62 7.15 -8.07
C THR A 129 -22.63 8.04 -8.79
N SER A 130 -23.08 9.13 -8.17
CA SER A 130 -24.09 10.03 -8.74
C SER A 130 -23.68 10.58 -10.12
N GLY A 131 -24.66 10.77 -11.02
CA GLY A 131 -24.42 11.27 -12.38
C GLY A 131 -23.70 12.63 -12.40
N GLU A 132 -24.05 13.54 -11.48
CA GLU A 132 -23.40 14.84 -11.34
C GLU A 132 -21.91 14.73 -10.98
N ARG A 133 -21.54 13.77 -10.12
CA ARG A 133 -20.12 13.51 -9.81
C ARG A 133 -19.39 12.98 -11.04
N GLN A 134 -20.01 12.10 -11.83
CA GLN A 134 -19.41 11.59 -13.07
C GLN A 134 -19.24 12.70 -14.12
N LYS A 135 -20.25 13.59 -14.28
CA LYS A 135 -20.14 14.77 -15.15
C LYS A 135 -19.00 15.69 -14.70
N ARG A 136 -18.80 15.85 -13.40
CA ARG A 136 -17.77 16.76 -12.88
C ARG A 136 -16.35 16.19 -12.94
N PHE A 137 -16.15 14.93 -12.56
CA PHE A 137 -14.83 14.32 -12.37
C PHE A 137 -14.47 13.26 -13.41
N GLY A 138 -15.39 12.92 -14.31
CA GLY A 138 -15.24 11.80 -15.23
C GLY A 138 -15.40 10.44 -14.53
N ASN A 139 -15.03 9.39 -15.27
CA ASN A 139 -15.11 8.00 -14.83
C ASN A 139 -13.73 7.34 -14.86
N SER A 140 -13.41 6.62 -13.78
CA SER A 140 -12.22 5.80 -13.64
C SER A 140 -12.58 4.33 -13.59
N ARG A 141 -11.85 3.51 -14.36
CA ARG A 141 -11.85 2.05 -14.26
C ARG A 141 -10.79 1.64 -13.25
N ILE A 142 -11.20 0.95 -12.19
CA ILE A 142 -10.36 0.66 -11.03
C ILE A 142 -10.44 -0.84 -10.72
N VAL A 143 -9.27 -1.47 -10.61
CA VAL A 143 -9.07 -2.80 -10.03
C VAL A 143 -8.07 -2.62 -8.89
N ASP A 144 -8.52 -2.76 -7.64
CA ASP A 144 -7.71 -2.54 -6.44
C ASP A 144 -7.89 -3.70 -5.48
N TRP A 145 -6.80 -4.43 -5.26
CA TRP A 145 -6.75 -5.59 -4.39
C TRP A 145 -5.66 -5.36 -3.36
N SER A 146 -5.94 -5.68 -2.10
CA SER A 146 -4.94 -5.63 -1.04
C SER A 146 -5.16 -6.76 -0.06
N THR A 147 -4.08 -7.32 0.45
CA THR A 147 -4.11 -8.23 1.59
C THR A 147 -3.12 -7.75 2.64
N THR A 148 -3.45 -8.01 3.90
CA THR A 148 -2.65 -7.60 5.06
C THR A 148 -2.56 -8.77 6.02
N PHE A 149 -1.36 -9.04 6.51
CA PHE A 149 -1.06 -10.01 7.53
C PHE A 149 -0.35 -9.31 8.68
N TYR A 150 -0.82 -9.52 9.91
CA TYR A 150 -0.15 -8.99 11.09
C TYR A 150 0.03 -10.13 12.09
N GLY A 151 1.28 -10.44 12.39
CA GLY A 151 1.68 -11.28 13.52
C GLY A 151 2.24 -10.41 14.66
N ASP A 152 2.89 -11.07 15.61
CA ASP A 152 3.36 -10.41 16.83
C ASP A 152 4.61 -9.55 16.53
N GLN A 153 5.61 -10.13 15.86
CA GLN A 153 6.87 -9.48 15.48
C GLN A 153 6.89 -8.95 14.06
N PHE A 154 6.14 -9.57 13.16
CA PHE A 154 6.19 -9.26 11.74
C PHE A 154 4.79 -8.98 11.20
N GLY A 155 4.71 -7.94 10.38
CA GLY A 155 3.54 -7.65 9.55
C GLY A 155 3.94 -7.66 8.08
N ALA A 156 2.96 -7.84 7.20
CA ALA A 156 3.14 -7.70 5.78
C ALA A 156 1.86 -7.20 5.11
N ASP A 157 1.99 -6.37 4.09
CA ASP A 157 0.89 -6.05 3.19
C ASP A 157 1.31 -6.32 1.75
N ALA A 158 0.37 -6.74 0.91
CA ALA A 158 0.56 -6.82 -0.52
C ALA A 158 -0.61 -6.13 -1.22
N PHE A 159 -0.32 -5.42 -2.30
CA PHE A 159 -1.30 -4.66 -3.05
C PHE A 159 -1.09 -4.80 -4.55
N PHE A 160 -2.21 -4.86 -5.28
CA PHE A 160 -2.28 -4.85 -6.73
C PHE A 160 -3.32 -3.81 -7.13
N GLN A 161 -2.90 -2.78 -7.87
CA GLN A 161 -3.73 -1.64 -8.20
C GLN A 161 -3.56 -1.31 -9.68
N ARG A 162 -4.66 -1.26 -10.41
CA ARG A 162 -4.72 -0.82 -11.80
C ARG A 162 -5.84 0.19 -11.95
N TYR A 163 -5.46 1.41 -12.27
CA TYR A 163 -6.35 2.55 -12.39
C TYR A 163 -6.21 3.12 -13.79
N ARG A 164 -7.32 3.37 -14.48
CA ARG A 164 -7.37 4.04 -15.78
C ARG A 164 -8.46 5.10 -15.80
N GLY A 165 -8.17 6.23 -16.42
CA GLY A 165 -9.03 7.40 -16.42
C GLY A 165 -8.77 8.25 -15.18
N TYR A 166 -8.27 9.45 -15.40
CA TYR A 166 -7.94 10.43 -14.36
C TYR A 166 -8.56 11.78 -14.70
N TYR A 167 -8.69 12.63 -13.70
CA TYR A 167 -8.90 14.05 -13.89
C TYR A 167 -7.76 14.85 -13.25
N VAL A 168 -7.57 16.08 -13.70
CA VAL A 168 -6.57 17.01 -13.14
C VAL A 168 -7.24 17.84 -12.06
N ARG A 169 -6.85 17.67 -10.79
CA ARG A 169 -7.47 18.38 -9.65
C ARG A 169 -7.22 19.89 -9.69
N ASN A 170 -6.03 20.31 -10.13
CA ASN A 170 -5.69 21.71 -10.33
C ASN A 170 -5.86 22.06 -11.82
N GLY A 171 -7.11 22.11 -12.30
CA GLY A 171 -7.43 22.21 -13.73
C GLY A 171 -6.72 23.35 -14.48
N TYR A 172 -6.46 24.47 -13.79
CA TYR A 172 -5.69 25.59 -14.32
C TYR A 172 -4.29 25.20 -14.82
N ALA A 173 -3.69 24.13 -14.31
CA ALA A 173 -2.36 23.67 -14.69
C ALA A 173 -2.31 23.09 -16.11
N VAL A 174 -3.45 22.65 -16.65
CA VAL A 174 -3.56 22.09 -18.00
C VAL A 174 -4.43 22.96 -18.92
N ASP A 175 -5.36 23.73 -18.37
CA ASP A 175 -6.26 24.63 -19.09
C ASP A 175 -6.35 25.98 -18.36
N SER A 176 -5.79 27.05 -18.92
CA SER A 176 -5.80 28.40 -18.32
C SER A 176 -7.20 29.00 -18.20
N LEU A 177 -8.18 28.54 -18.98
CA LEU A 177 -9.56 29.01 -18.93
C LEU A 177 -10.38 28.28 -17.87
N TRP A 178 -9.85 27.21 -17.28
CA TRP A 178 -10.55 26.47 -16.24
C TRP A 178 -10.82 27.34 -15.01
N ARG A 179 -12.06 27.27 -14.51
CA ARG A 179 -12.52 27.94 -13.28
C ARG A 179 -13.21 26.93 -12.38
N ARG A 180 -13.20 27.20 -11.06
CA ARG A 180 -13.90 26.35 -10.08
C ARG A 180 -15.39 26.35 -10.40
N GLY A 181 -15.95 25.16 -10.63
CA GLY A 181 -17.35 25.00 -11.08
C GLY A 181 -17.42 24.27 -12.42
N ASN A 182 -16.42 24.50 -13.28
CA ASN A 182 -16.30 23.78 -14.55
C ASN A 182 -16.00 22.29 -14.31
N PRO A 183 -16.36 21.41 -15.26
CA PRO A 183 -15.86 20.04 -15.30
C PRO A 183 -14.33 20.01 -15.22
N TYR A 184 -13.77 19.07 -14.47
CA TYR A 184 -12.32 18.94 -14.37
C TYR A 184 -11.74 18.38 -15.69
N PRO A 185 -10.57 18.86 -16.14
CA PRO A 185 -9.89 18.30 -17.31
C PRO A 185 -9.64 16.81 -17.13
N ARG A 186 -9.94 16.02 -18.17
CA ARG A 186 -9.97 14.55 -18.10
C ARG A 186 -8.88 13.94 -18.96
N TYR A 187 -8.27 12.89 -18.43
CA TYR A 187 -7.29 12.03 -19.08
C TYR A 187 -7.82 10.59 -19.03
N SER A 188 -8.74 10.25 -19.95
CA SER A 188 -9.41 8.95 -20.00
C SER A 188 -8.46 7.76 -20.23
N ASN A 189 -7.35 8.01 -20.92
CA ASN A 189 -6.35 7.00 -21.29
C ASN A 189 -5.17 6.93 -20.33
N LEU A 190 -5.06 7.88 -19.42
CA LEU A 190 -4.02 7.86 -18.39
C LEU A 190 -4.27 6.66 -17.47
N ALA A 191 -3.27 5.83 -17.36
CA ALA A 191 -3.30 4.61 -16.58
C ALA A 191 -2.12 4.58 -15.62
N ALA A 192 -2.39 4.14 -14.39
CA ALA A 192 -1.38 3.81 -13.40
C ALA A 192 -1.55 2.36 -12.97
N PHE A 193 -0.42 1.67 -12.86
CA PHE A 193 -0.30 0.33 -12.30
C PHE A 193 0.63 0.40 -11.10
N HIS A 194 0.24 -0.23 -10.01
CA HIS A 194 1.03 -0.30 -8.79
C HIS A 194 0.88 -1.67 -8.16
N LEU A 195 1.98 -2.41 -8.11
CA LEU A 195 2.06 -3.73 -7.52
C LEU A 195 3.19 -3.72 -6.51
N GLY A 196 2.98 -4.23 -5.32
CA GLY A 196 4.06 -4.28 -4.35
C GLY A 196 3.63 -4.87 -3.03
N GLY A 197 4.54 -4.78 -2.07
CA GLY A 197 4.29 -5.16 -0.70
C GLY A 197 5.24 -4.47 0.27
N ASN A 198 4.80 -4.42 1.51
CA ASN A 198 5.57 -3.90 2.63
C ASN A 198 5.70 -5.00 3.69
N ILE A 199 6.87 -5.10 4.31
CA ILE A 199 7.13 -5.98 5.47
C ILE A 199 7.51 -5.08 6.63
N TYR A 200 6.96 -5.36 7.80
CA TYR A 200 7.17 -4.62 9.04
C TYR A 200 7.82 -5.52 10.07
N HIS A 201 8.83 -5.01 10.77
CA HIS A 201 9.38 -5.62 11.97
C HIS A 201 9.02 -4.76 13.19
N VAL A 202 8.52 -5.40 14.24
CA VAL A 202 8.09 -4.78 15.49
C VAL A 202 9.07 -5.19 16.59
N PHE A 203 9.93 -4.27 17.00
CA PHE A 203 10.98 -4.56 17.98
C PHE A 203 10.40 -4.83 19.38
N ASN A 204 9.48 -3.98 19.86
CA ASN A 204 8.80 -4.14 21.15
C ASN A 204 7.49 -4.94 21.03
N HIS A 205 7.54 -6.07 20.34
CA HIS A 205 6.36 -6.92 20.11
C HIS A 205 5.71 -7.44 21.40
N ASN A 206 6.44 -7.53 22.52
CA ASN A 206 5.86 -7.98 23.78
C ASN A 206 4.92 -6.93 24.41
N ARG A 207 5.18 -5.63 24.25
CA ARG A 207 4.34 -4.58 24.84
C ARG A 207 3.44 -3.88 23.83
N PHE A 208 3.84 -3.83 22.57
CA PHE A 208 3.12 -3.11 21.52
C PHE A 208 2.59 -4.08 20.46
N SER A 209 1.28 -4.01 20.22
CA SER A 209 0.62 -4.75 19.16
C SER A 209 0.29 -3.86 17.97
N TYR A 210 0.98 -4.11 16.85
CA TYR A 210 0.60 -3.53 15.57
C TYR A 210 -0.73 -4.12 15.04
N ARG A 211 -0.96 -5.40 15.34
CA ARG A 211 -2.16 -6.15 14.91
C ARG A 211 -3.44 -5.63 15.58
N ALA A 212 -3.36 -5.21 16.84
CA ALA A 212 -4.49 -4.69 17.61
C ALA A 212 -5.12 -3.50 16.90
N ALA A 213 -4.29 -2.56 16.42
CA ALA A 213 -4.76 -1.34 15.78
C ALA A 213 -5.55 -1.59 14.49
N PHE A 214 -5.15 -2.56 13.66
CA PHE A 214 -5.67 -2.69 12.29
C PHE A 214 -6.59 -3.89 12.04
N THR A 215 -6.48 -4.96 12.83
CA THR A 215 -7.30 -6.18 12.67
C THR A 215 -8.35 -6.36 13.74
N GLN A 216 -8.18 -5.74 14.91
CA GLN A 216 -9.10 -5.87 16.05
C GLN A 216 -9.25 -7.31 16.59
N MET A 217 -8.36 -8.22 16.19
CA MET A 217 -8.28 -9.62 16.64
C MET A 217 -7.55 -9.79 17.98
N GLU A 218 -6.89 -8.74 18.42
CA GLU A 218 -6.34 -8.59 19.75
C GLU A 218 -6.54 -7.14 20.18
N ARG A 219 -6.51 -6.91 21.49
CA ARG A 219 -6.69 -5.57 22.07
C ARG A 219 -5.42 -5.17 22.78
N GLN A 220 -4.96 -3.97 22.49
CA GLN A 220 -4.00 -3.26 23.32
C GLN A 220 -4.75 -2.81 24.60
N VAL A 221 -4.32 -3.29 25.77
CA VAL A 221 -4.93 -2.99 27.07
C VAL A 221 -4.21 -1.82 27.74
N LYS A 222 -2.90 -1.71 27.56
CA LYS A 222 -2.07 -0.60 28.08
C LYS A 222 -1.39 0.14 26.95
N SER A 223 -1.30 1.45 27.06
CA SER A 223 -0.56 2.27 26.09
C SER A 223 0.88 1.79 25.95
N ALA A 224 1.35 1.65 24.72
CA ALA A 224 2.72 1.23 24.42
C ALA A 224 3.12 1.65 23.01
N GLY A 225 4.44 1.70 22.79
CA GLY A 225 5.00 1.94 21.47
C GLY A 225 6.19 1.03 21.16
N SER A 226 6.61 1.08 19.90
CA SER A 226 7.71 0.30 19.37
C SER A 226 8.42 1.09 18.29
N PHE A 227 9.75 0.98 18.25
CA PHE A 227 10.47 1.16 17.00
C PHE A 227 9.97 0.13 16.00
N LEU A 228 9.94 0.53 14.74
CA LEU A 228 9.49 -0.28 13.62
C LEU A 228 10.50 -0.18 12.50
N LEU A 229 10.63 -1.24 11.70
CA LEU A 229 11.37 -1.19 10.45
C LEU A 229 10.46 -1.68 9.33
N MET A 230 10.30 -0.87 8.28
CA MET A 230 9.56 -1.24 7.09
C MET A 230 10.51 -1.48 5.91
N THR A 231 10.37 -2.63 5.26
CA THR A 231 10.96 -2.91 3.95
C THR A 231 9.85 -2.87 2.90
N SER A 232 10.04 -2.12 1.82
CA SER A 232 9.03 -1.92 0.77
C SER A 232 9.59 -2.31 -0.59
N VAL A 233 8.84 -3.13 -1.33
CA VAL A 233 9.16 -3.50 -2.72
C VAL A 233 7.96 -3.18 -3.58
N ALA A 234 8.14 -2.42 -4.66
CA ALA A 234 7.04 -2.05 -5.55
C ALA A 234 7.47 -1.87 -7.00
N ILE A 235 6.56 -2.17 -7.92
CA ILE A 235 6.63 -1.86 -9.34
C ILE A 235 5.50 -0.87 -9.64
N MET A 236 5.84 0.22 -10.30
CA MET A 236 4.90 1.28 -10.68
C MET A 236 5.01 1.57 -12.16
N ASN A 237 3.88 1.63 -12.87
CA ASN A 237 3.85 2.04 -14.28
C ASN A 237 2.85 3.16 -14.48
N PHE A 238 3.21 4.15 -15.30
CA PHE A 238 2.36 5.24 -15.73
C PHE A 238 2.42 5.33 -17.26
N SER A 239 1.26 5.46 -17.89
CA SER A 239 1.15 5.51 -19.35
C SER A 239 -0.09 6.28 -19.78
N ASN A 240 -0.03 6.96 -20.91
CA ASN A 240 -1.19 7.69 -21.47
C ASN A 240 -1.39 7.37 -22.97
N GLU A 241 -1.36 6.09 -23.34
CA GLU A 241 -1.60 5.59 -24.72
C GLU A 241 -0.93 6.42 -25.84
N GLY A 242 0.36 6.72 -25.68
CA GLY A 242 1.14 7.49 -26.65
C GLY A 242 1.11 9.00 -26.47
N GLN A 243 0.12 9.54 -25.75
CA GLN A 243 0.00 10.97 -25.46
C GLN A 243 0.92 11.42 -24.31
N ALA A 244 1.26 12.71 -24.33
CA ALA A 244 1.97 13.40 -23.27
C ALA A 244 1.17 13.43 -21.96
N PHE A 245 1.83 13.44 -20.80
CA PHE A 245 1.17 13.77 -19.53
C PHE A 245 0.92 15.27 -19.42
N ILE A 246 1.78 16.09 -20.06
CA ILE A 246 1.77 17.55 -20.00
C ILE A 246 1.26 18.08 -21.34
N PRO A 247 0.26 18.98 -21.36
CA PRO A 247 -0.18 19.61 -22.61
C PRO A 247 0.93 20.43 -23.26
N SER A 248 1.01 20.43 -24.60
CA SER A 248 2.11 21.08 -25.35
C SER A 248 2.30 22.56 -24.99
N ARG A 249 1.19 23.30 -24.78
CA ARG A 249 1.21 24.72 -24.38
C ARG A 249 1.85 24.98 -23.01
N ARG A 250 1.95 23.95 -22.17
CA ARG A 250 2.49 24.04 -20.80
C ARG A 250 3.91 23.49 -20.68
N LEU A 251 4.40 22.76 -21.69
CA LEU A 251 5.75 22.16 -21.71
C LEU A 251 6.90 23.11 -21.34
N PRO A 252 6.90 24.41 -21.72
CA PRO A 252 7.97 25.33 -21.32
C PRO A 252 8.12 25.48 -19.80
N GLY A 253 7.05 25.31 -19.01
CA GLY A 253 7.11 25.33 -17.55
C GLY A 253 7.76 24.08 -16.93
N TYR A 254 8.02 23.06 -17.75
CA TYR A 254 8.58 21.77 -17.40
C TYR A 254 9.88 21.48 -18.16
N ASN A 255 10.61 22.53 -18.56
CA ASN A 255 11.85 22.43 -19.37
C ASN A 255 11.68 21.66 -20.68
N ASN A 256 10.48 21.72 -21.29
CA ASN A 256 10.14 20.95 -22.51
C ASN A 256 10.32 19.43 -22.35
N ASN A 257 10.21 18.91 -21.12
CA ASN A 257 10.25 17.49 -20.83
C ASN A 257 8.87 16.86 -21.03
N ASN A 258 8.65 16.29 -22.21
CA ASN A 258 7.43 15.57 -22.54
C ASN A 258 7.49 14.12 -22.06
N LEU A 259 7.02 13.89 -20.83
CA LEU A 259 6.91 12.55 -20.24
C LEU A 259 5.65 11.84 -20.74
N GLY A 260 5.81 10.74 -21.47
CA GLY A 260 4.69 9.94 -22.00
C GLY A 260 4.54 8.55 -21.35
N TYR A 261 5.59 8.05 -20.71
CA TYR A 261 5.62 6.75 -20.06
C TYR A 261 6.67 6.74 -18.95
N ALA A 262 6.36 6.13 -17.82
CA ALA A 262 7.33 5.91 -16.75
C ALA A 262 7.08 4.58 -16.05
N ARG A 263 8.14 3.81 -15.82
CA ARG A 263 8.15 2.59 -15.01
C ARG A 263 9.21 2.68 -13.94
N PHE A 264 8.86 2.29 -12.73
CA PHE A 264 9.73 2.32 -11.57
C PHE A 264 9.74 0.96 -10.88
N TYR A 265 10.93 0.50 -10.53
CA TYR A 265 11.18 -0.66 -9.67
C TYR A 265 11.82 -0.15 -8.39
N ASN A 266 11.11 -0.31 -7.28
CA ASN A 266 11.43 0.33 -6.00
C ASN A 266 11.78 -0.73 -4.96
N LEU A 267 12.87 -0.51 -4.25
CA LEU A 267 13.25 -1.21 -3.02
C LEU A 267 13.62 -0.16 -1.97
N ALA A 268 12.86 -0.07 -0.88
CA ALA A 268 13.09 0.90 0.19
C ALA A 268 13.18 0.26 1.57
N LEU A 269 13.98 0.91 2.43
CA LEU A 269 14.02 0.68 3.86
C LEU A 269 13.60 1.96 4.56
N ALA A 270 12.67 1.84 5.50
CA ALA A 270 12.12 2.97 6.23
C ALA A 270 11.99 2.61 7.71
N PRO A 271 12.91 3.09 8.57
CA PRO A 271 12.68 3.05 10.01
C PRO A 271 11.44 3.88 10.37
N GLY A 272 10.86 3.54 11.50
CA GLY A 272 9.65 4.18 11.97
C GLY A 272 9.41 3.98 13.46
N TYR A 273 8.35 4.60 13.93
CA TYR A 273 7.86 4.45 15.29
C TYR A 273 6.35 4.34 15.28
N GLY A 274 5.82 3.42 16.08
CA GLY A 274 4.40 3.25 16.30
C GLY A 274 4.06 3.36 17.77
N HIS A 275 2.94 3.98 18.08
CA HIS A 275 2.42 4.07 19.44
C HIS A 275 0.91 3.91 19.45
N THR A 276 0.40 3.11 20.37
CA THR A 276 -1.01 2.96 20.66
C THR A 276 -1.30 3.56 22.02
N PHE A 277 -2.14 4.59 22.05
CA PHE A 277 -2.72 5.15 23.26
C PHE A 277 -4.04 4.45 23.53
N VAL A 278 -4.22 3.99 24.76
CA VAL A 278 -5.43 3.30 25.22
C VAL A 278 -5.98 4.04 26.43
N ARG A 279 -7.28 4.33 26.40
CA ARG A 279 -8.05 4.82 27.54
C ARG A 279 -9.36 4.07 27.59
N ASP A 280 -9.54 3.27 28.63
CA ASP A 280 -10.69 2.37 28.79
C ASP A 280 -10.87 1.47 27.56
N ARG A 281 -11.98 1.66 26.83
CA ARG A 281 -12.34 0.93 25.61
C ARG A 281 -11.94 1.67 24.34
N LEU A 282 -11.41 2.89 24.44
CA LEU A 282 -10.97 3.68 23.30
C LEU A 282 -9.49 3.50 23.05
N TYR A 283 -9.11 3.53 21.78
CA TYR A 283 -7.71 3.53 21.39
C TYR A 283 -7.45 4.49 20.23
N VAL A 284 -6.24 5.03 20.20
CA VAL A 284 -5.67 5.75 19.05
C VAL A 284 -4.28 5.19 18.80
N SER A 285 -4.05 4.67 17.61
CA SER A 285 -2.77 4.13 17.17
C SER A 285 -2.23 4.93 16.00
N LEU A 286 -1.01 5.43 16.14
CA LEU A 286 -0.29 6.13 15.07
C LEU A 286 1.01 5.36 14.78
N SER A 287 1.35 5.23 13.50
CA SER A 287 2.64 4.70 13.04
C SER A 287 3.16 5.55 11.91
N LEU A 288 4.42 5.95 12.01
CA LEU A 288 5.11 6.77 11.03
C LEU A 288 6.38 6.06 10.58
N PHE A 289 6.62 6.04 9.28
CA PHE A 289 7.83 5.51 8.66
C PHE A 289 8.36 6.53 7.66
N MET A 290 9.67 6.73 7.70
CA MET A 290 10.36 7.57 6.73
C MET A 290 11.70 6.95 6.39
N GLY A 291 12.06 6.97 5.12
CA GLY A 291 13.34 6.44 4.69
C GLY A 291 13.59 6.62 3.22
N PHE A 292 14.53 5.83 2.74
CA PHE A 292 15.07 5.93 1.39
C PHE A 292 15.11 4.55 0.75
N GLY A 293 15.16 4.55 -0.57
CA GLY A 293 15.27 3.32 -1.32
C GLY A 293 16.02 3.50 -2.62
N LEU A 294 16.44 2.38 -3.18
CA LEU A 294 16.98 2.31 -4.52
C LEU A 294 15.81 2.16 -5.49
N GLN A 295 15.87 2.91 -6.58
CA GLN A 295 14.91 2.86 -7.65
C GLN A 295 15.62 2.70 -8.98
N HIS A 296 15.17 1.73 -9.77
CA HIS A 296 15.48 1.65 -11.18
C HIS A 296 14.28 2.17 -11.97
N GLN A 297 14.51 3.16 -12.83
CA GLN A 297 13.46 3.80 -13.62
C GLN A 297 13.72 3.65 -15.12
N ARG A 298 12.65 3.35 -15.86
CA ARG A 298 12.61 3.34 -17.32
C ARG A 298 11.49 4.25 -17.78
N TYR A 299 11.81 5.33 -18.48
CA TYR A 299 10.82 6.29 -18.94
C TYR A 299 11.06 6.73 -20.38
N ARG A 300 10.00 7.23 -21.03
CA ARG A 300 10.07 7.86 -22.35
C ARG A 300 9.91 9.37 -22.21
N MET A 301 10.95 10.10 -22.58
CA MET A 301 11.00 11.56 -22.57
C MET A 301 11.40 12.04 -23.96
N ASN A 302 10.61 12.94 -24.57
CA ASN A 302 10.93 13.52 -25.89
C ASN A 302 11.31 12.44 -26.93
N ASP A 303 10.53 11.36 -26.95
CA ASP A 303 10.72 10.15 -27.79
C ASP A 303 12.01 9.35 -27.60
N ARG A 304 12.80 9.67 -26.57
CA ARG A 304 13.94 8.87 -26.13
C ARG A 304 13.56 8.03 -24.93
N ILE A 305 14.03 6.78 -24.90
CA ILE A 305 13.89 5.89 -23.76
C ILE A 305 15.16 5.98 -22.92
N GLU A 306 15.01 6.32 -21.65
CA GLU A 306 16.11 6.38 -20.70
C GLU A 306 15.93 5.32 -19.61
N ASN A 307 17.06 4.80 -19.12
CA ASN A 307 17.13 3.88 -18.00
C ASN A 307 18.10 4.48 -16.97
N VAL A 308 17.61 4.74 -15.77
CA VAL A 308 18.38 5.45 -14.75
C VAL A 308 18.20 4.74 -13.40
N GLY A 309 19.28 4.67 -12.62
CA GLY A 309 19.23 4.29 -11.20
C GLY A 309 19.26 5.55 -10.33
N GLN A 310 18.45 5.58 -9.27
CA GLN A 310 18.48 6.69 -8.32
C GLN A 310 18.05 6.27 -6.91
N VAL A 311 18.24 7.18 -5.97
CA VAL A 311 17.63 7.08 -4.64
C VAL A 311 16.31 7.84 -4.62
N PHE A 312 15.29 7.24 -4.02
CA PHE A 312 13.98 7.87 -3.83
C PHE A 312 13.62 7.94 -2.35
N ARG A 313 12.68 8.82 -2.01
CA ARG A 313 12.17 8.97 -0.64
C ARG A 313 10.88 8.19 -0.48
N LYS A 314 10.74 7.51 0.65
CA LYS A 314 9.56 6.72 1.01
C LYS A 314 9.01 7.22 2.34
N TYR A 315 7.70 7.46 2.39
CA TYR A 315 6.98 7.81 3.59
C TYR A 315 5.74 6.92 3.73
N ASN A 316 5.48 6.41 4.93
CA ASN A 316 4.27 5.66 5.22
C ASN A 316 3.72 6.12 6.57
N MET A 317 2.42 6.40 6.63
CA MET A 317 1.72 6.77 7.85
C MET A 317 0.47 5.94 7.99
N ARG A 318 0.22 5.47 9.22
CA ARG A 318 -1.01 4.79 9.59
C ARG A 318 -1.57 5.37 10.86
N LEU A 319 -2.82 5.79 10.81
CA LEU A 319 -3.60 6.22 11.95
C LEU A 319 -4.81 5.29 12.04
N ALA A 320 -5.07 4.76 13.23
CA ALA A 320 -6.29 4.04 13.54
C ALA A 320 -6.85 4.55 14.86
N THR A 321 -8.16 4.67 14.94
CA THR A 321 -8.86 5.01 16.18
C THR A 321 -10.13 4.19 16.26
N GLY A 322 -10.59 3.90 17.46
CA GLY A 322 -11.86 3.22 17.61
C GLY A 322 -12.19 2.81 19.03
N TYR A 323 -13.26 2.03 19.09
CA TYR A 323 -13.83 1.49 20.30
C TYR A 323 -13.76 -0.04 20.29
N PHE A 324 -13.17 -0.60 21.34
CA PHE A 324 -13.10 -2.03 21.64
C PHE A 324 -14.12 -2.39 22.74
N GLY A 325 -15.34 -2.73 22.33
CA GLY A 325 -16.23 -3.53 23.17
C GLY A 325 -15.84 -5.01 23.12
N GLU A 326 -16.45 -5.82 23.98
CA GLU A 326 -16.22 -7.27 23.99
C GLU A 326 -16.87 -7.90 22.75
N VAL A 327 -18.17 -7.74 22.60
CA VAL A 327 -18.94 -8.25 21.45
C VAL A 327 -18.86 -7.32 20.25
N PHE A 328 -19.14 -6.02 20.44
CA PHE A 328 -19.15 -5.03 19.36
C PHE A 328 -17.88 -4.18 19.35
N TYR A 329 -17.37 -3.88 18.16
CA TYR A 329 -16.24 -2.97 17.98
C TYR A 329 -16.40 -2.13 16.72
N GLY A 330 -15.73 -1.00 16.67
CA GLY A 330 -15.78 -0.13 15.51
C GLY A 330 -14.66 0.90 15.53
N GLY A 331 -14.44 1.54 14.39
CA GLY A 331 -13.38 2.52 14.29
C GLY A 331 -13.19 3.10 12.90
N ALA A 332 -12.14 3.91 12.81
CA ALA A 332 -11.69 4.57 11.60
C ALA A 332 -10.19 4.34 11.42
N GLY A 333 -9.76 4.26 10.16
CA GLY A 333 -8.36 4.10 9.79
C GLY A 333 -7.99 4.97 8.60
N LEU A 334 -6.82 5.60 8.67
CA LEU A 334 -6.18 6.33 7.59
C LEU A 334 -4.81 5.69 7.31
N LEU A 335 -4.56 5.36 6.06
CA LEU A 335 -3.25 4.94 5.57
C LEU A 335 -2.82 5.91 4.48
N LEU A 336 -1.63 6.48 4.63
CA LEU A 336 -0.95 7.25 3.60
C LEU A 336 0.35 6.54 3.25
N ASP A 337 0.53 6.21 1.98
CA ASP A 337 1.79 5.71 1.48
C ASP A 337 2.21 6.61 0.32
N ASN A 338 3.38 7.24 0.47
CA ASN A 338 3.90 8.21 -0.47
C ASN A 338 5.32 7.83 -0.91
N SER A 339 5.58 7.98 -2.20
CA SER A 339 6.93 7.89 -2.77
C SER A 339 7.17 9.07 -3.71
N SER A 340 8.38 9.63 -3.68
CA SER A 340 8.76 10.72 -4.58
C SER A 340 10.02 10.36 -5.36
N SER A 341 9.91 10.40 -6.68
CA SER A 341 10.95 9.97 -7.63
C SER A 341 11.36 11.14 -8.52
N ARG A 342 12.65 11.30 -8.80
CA ARG A 342 13.12 12.36 -9.71
C ARG A 342 13.25 11.79 -11.12
N VAL A 343 12.67 12.46 -12.11
CA VAL A 343 12.75 12.06 -13.51
C VAL A 343 13.34 13.26 -14.25
N GLN A 344 14.67 13.29 -14.36
CA GLN A 344 15.42 14.48 -14.82
C GLN A 344 15.04 15.75 -14.02
N ASP A 345 14.46 16.75 -14.69
CA ASP A 345 13.96 18.00 -14.11
C ASP A 345 12.52 17.92 -13.62
N LEU A 346 11.93 16.72 -13.59
CA LEU A 346 10.61 16.48 -13.04
C LEU A 346 10.69 15.74 -11.71
N VAL A 347 9.67 15.91 -10.88
CA VAL A 347 9.40 15.07 -9.72
C VAL A 347 8.06 14.40 -9.95
N LEU A 348 8.05 13.07 -9.91
CA LEU A 348 6.83 12.28 -9.85
C LEU A 348 6.60 11.84 -8.41
N ALA A 349 5.60 12.43 -7.77
CA ALA A 349 5.19 12.09 -6.41
C ALA A 349 3.91 11.23 -6.47
N VAL A 350 3.98 10.01 -5.97
CA VAL A 350 2.84 9.09 -5.94
C VAL A 350 2.34 8.97 -4.51
N SER A 351 1.03 8.92 -4.36
CA SER A 351 0.35 8.83 -3.07
C SER A 351 -0.81 7.87 -3.16
N THR A 352 -0.92 6.94 -2.20
CA THR A 352 -2.04 6.01 -2.10
C THR A 352 -2.81 6.20 -0.79
N PRO A 353 -3.59 7.29 -0.63
CA PRO A 353 -4.41 7.47 0.56
C PRO A 353 -5.53 6.44 0.60
N SER A 354 -5.72 5.83 1.77
CA SER A 354 -6.85 4.95 2.08
C SER A 354 -7.51 5.41 3.37
N LEU A 355 -8.80 5.72 3.30
CA LEU A 355 -9.66 5.92 4.46
C LEU A 355 -10.56 4.70 4.63
N ARG A 356 -10.75 4.25 5.86
CA ARG A 356 -11.66 3.15 6.22
C ARG A 356 -12.47 3.53 7.46
N LEU A 357 -13.76 3.23 7.42
CA LEU A 357 -14.65 3.19 8.57
C LEU A 357 -15.15 1.75 8.70
N PHE A 358 -15.23 1.23 9.91
CA PHE A 358 -15.67 -0.14 10.11
C PHE A 358 -16.45 -0.31 11.41
N ALA A 359 -17.36 -1.27 11.39
CA ALA A 359 -18.06 -1.78 12.55
C ALA A 359 -18.12 -3.31 12.44
N GLY A 360 -17.95 -4.01 13.56
CA GLY A 360 -17.90 -5.45 13.57
C GLY A 360 -18.39 -6.07 14.87
N VAL A 361 -18.64 -7.36 14.79
CA VAL A 361 -19.12 -8.21 15.87
C VAL A 361 -18.15 -9.37 16.04
N ARG A 362 -17.91 -9.78 17.29
CA ARG A 362 -17.16 -10.99 17.62
C ARG A 362 -18.08 -12.07 18.16
N PHE A 363 -17.84 -13.32 17.77
CA PHE A 363 -18.60 -14.49 18.18
C PHE A 363 -17.76 -15.76 18.15
#